data_AF-A0A6G7WEB4-F1
#
_entry.id   AF-A0A6G7WEB4-F1
#
_cell.length_a   1.000
_cell.length_b   1.000
_cell.length_c   1.000
_cell.angle_alpha   90.00
_cell.angle_beta   90.00
_cell.angle_gamma   90.00
#
_symmetry.space_group_name_H-M   'P 1'
#
loop_
_entity.id
_entity.type
_entity.pdbx_description
1 polymer ?
#
loop_
_entity_poly.entity_id
_entity_poly.type
_entity_poly.pdbx_seq_one_letter_code
_entity_poly.pdbx_strand_id
1 'polypeptide(L)' 'MTVPHVILIDAKFIWSQKEVEDFRAMWECGLSLFEIAEQMNEDPDNIALLVIDQAKKRKIGG' A
#
# COMPACT_ATOMS: atom_id res chain seq x y z
N MET A 1 -17.36 -11.62 -27.81
CA MET A 1 -15.97 -11.25 -27.50
C MET A 1 -16.02 -10.25 -26.35
N THR A 2 -15.40 -10.55 -25.21
CA THR A 2 -15.33 -9.62 -24.07
C THR A 2 -14.07 -8.77 -24.19
N VAL A 3 -14.21 -7.46 -24.00
CA VAL A 3 -13.08 -6.53 -23.94
C VAL A 3 -12.35 -6.74 -22.60
N PRO A 4 -11.02 -6.91 -22.58
CA PRO A 4 -10.29 -7.03 -21.33
C PRO A 4 -10.41 -5.73 -20.52
N HIS A 5 -10.64 -5.86 -19.21
CA HIS A 5 -10.67 -4.73 -18.28
C HIS A 5 -9.31 -4.63 -17.60
N VAL A 6 -8.59 -3.53 -17.84
CA VAL A 6 -7.31 -3.25 -17.16
C VAL A 6 -7.62 -2.49 -15.89
N ILE A 7 -7.11 -2.98 -14.76
CA ILE A 7 -7.19 -2.32 -13.45
C ILE A 7 -5.78 -1.96 -13.00
N LEU A 8 -5.65 -0.94 -12.13
CA LEU A 8 -4.39 -0.51 -11.52
C LEU A 8 -3.34 -0.02 -12.54
N ILE A 9 -3.78 0.63 -13.62
CA ILE A 9 -2.88 1.10 -14.69
C ILE A 9 -1.88 2.17 -14.20
N ASP A 10 -2.28 2.96 -13.21
CA ASP A 10 -1.48 4.03 -12.61
C ASP A 10 -0.88 3.62 -11.25
N ALA A 11 -0.81 2.31 -10.97
CA ALA A 11 -0.31 1.83 -9.70
C ALA A 11 1.18 2.11 -9.49
N LYS A 12 1.51 2.54 -8.26
CA LYS A 12 2.87 2.80 -7.80
C LYS A 12 3.54 1.51 -7.31
N PHE A 13 4.48 1.02 -8.11
CA PHE A 13 5.27 -0.18 -7.76
C PHE A 13 6.65 0.12 -7.16
N ILE A 14 7.09 1.38 -7.23
CA ILE A 14 8.40 1.80 -6.71
C ILE A 14 8.17 2.66 -5.47
N TRP A 15 8.78 2.23 -4.37
CA TRP A 15 8.72 2.89 -3.09
C TRP A 15 10.15 3.09 -2.59
N SER A 16 10.44 4.27 -2.06
CA SER A 16 11.67 4.52 -1.34
C SER A 16 11.67 3.76 0.00
N GLN A 17 12.86 3.47 0.51
CA GLN A 17 13.01 2.82 1.81
C GLN A 17 12.32 3.61 2.93
N LYS A 18 12.40 4.94 2.89
CA LYS A 18 11.75 5.82 3.86
C LYS A 18 10.22 5.71 3.83
N GLU A 19 9.61 5.72 2.65
CA GLU A 19 8.14 5.57 2.55
C GLU A 19 7.67 4.22 3.11
N VAL A 20 8.45 3.14 2.88
CA VAL A 20 8.14 1.83 3.43
C VAL A 20 8.26 1.81 4.96
N GLU A 21 9.25 2.50 5.52
CA GLU A 21 9.42 2.64 6.97
C GLU A 21 8.31 3.46 7.61
N ASP A 22 7.95 4.60 7.01
CA ASP A 22 6.84 5.44 7.48
C ASP A 22 5.52 4.66 7.44
N PHE A 23 5.25 3.92 6.35
CA PHE A 23 4.12 3.01 6.25
C PHE A 23 4.07 1.99 7.38
N ARG A 24 5.19 1.30 7.67
CA ARG A 24 5.23 0.28 8.73
C ARG A 24 5.00 0.89 10.11
N ALA A 25 5.58 2.05 10.38
CA ALA A 25 5.37 2.73 11.66
C ALA A 25 3.89 3.06 11.88
N MET A 26 3.19 3.52 10.84
CA MET A 26 1.75 3.78 10.93
C MET A 26 0.93 2.49 11.06
N TRP A 27 1.29 1.44 10.34
CA TRP A 27 0.63 0.14 10.47
C TRP A 27 0.78 -0.45 11.88
N GLU A 28 1.97 -0.37 12.48
CA GLU A 28 2.23 -0.81 13.85
C GLU A 28 1.47 0.02 14.90
N CYS A 29 1.16 1.28 14.60
CA CYS A 29 0.27 2.11 15.41
C CYS A 29 -1.22 1.72 15.29
N GLY A 30 -1.55 0.76 14.42
CA GLY A 30 -2.92 0.28 14.22
C GLY A 30 -3.76 1.17 13.31
N LEU A 31 -3.15 2.07 12.52
CA LEU A 31 -3.88 2.85 11.54
C LEU A 31 -4.42 1.93 10.44
N SER A 32 -5.64 2.22 10.00
CA SER A 32 -6.25 1.56 8.85
C SER A 32 -5.56 1.98 7.55
N LEU A 33 -5.72 1.16 6.51
CA LEU A 33 -5.23 1.45 5.16
C LEU A 33 -5.62 2.85 4.66
N PHE A 34 -6.86 3.27 4.90
CA PHE A 34 -7.35 4.57 4.44
C PHE A 34 -6.73 5.72 5.23
N GLU A 35 -6.55 5.57 6.54
CA GLU A 35 -5.85 6.57 7.35
C GLU A 35 -4.39 6.70 6.91
N ILE A 36 -3.72 5.58 6.63
CA ILE A 36 -2.34 5.61 6.11
C ILE A 36 -2.27 6.29 4.74
N ALA A 37 -3.21 6.00 3.84
CA ALA A 37 -3.29 6.65 2.53
C ALA A 37 -3.45 8.18 2.66
N GLU A 38 -4.31 8.62 3.56
CA GLU A 38 -4.50 10.04 3.86
C GLU A 38 -3.21 10.68 4.43
N GLN A 39 -2.58 10.04 5.43
CA GLN A 39 -1.35 10.56 6.04
C GLN A 39 -0.17 10.61 5.07
N MET A 40 -0.07 9.66 4.14
CA MET A 40 0.97 9.62 3.10
C MET A 40 0.62 10.46 1.86
N ASN A 41 -0.59 11.02 1.80
CA ASN A 41 -1.14 11.70 0.62
C ASN A 41 -0.98 10.85 -0.65
N GLU A 42 -1.43 9.60 -0.58
CA GLU A 42 -1.25 8.56 -1.60
C GLU A 42 -2.56 7.84 -1.90
N ASP A 43 -2.66 7.19 -3.06
CA ASP A 43 -3.87 6.44 -3.44
C ASP A 43 -4.06 5.20 -2.53
N PRO A 44 -5.26 4.96 -1.97
CA PRO A 44 -5.56 3.75 -1.20
C PRO A 44 -5.22 2.43 -1.93
N ASP A 45 -5.36 2.37 -3.25
CA ASP A 45 -5.01 1.18 -4.04
C ASP A 45 -3.49 0.92 -4.02
N ASN A 46 -2.68 1.97 -4.05
CA ASN A 46 -1.23 1.87 -3.91
C ASN A 46 -0.84 1.38 -2.51
N ILE A 47 -1.51 1.86 -1.48
CA ILE A 47 -1.32 1.38 -0.10
C ILE A 47 -1.77 -0.08 0.03
N ALA A 48 -2.87 -0.49 -0.60
CA ALA A 48 -3.33 -1.88 -0.62
C ALA A 48 -2.28 -2.83 -1.21
N LEU A 49 -1.66 -2.43 -2.33
CA LEU A 49 -0.56 -3.18 -2.94
C LEU A 49 0.66 -3.26 -2.01
N LEU A 50 0.99 -2.17 -1.32
CA LEU A 50 2.09 -2.17 -0.35
C LEU A 50 1.78 -3.07 0.85
N VAL A 51 0.57 -3.08 1.38
CA VAL A 51 0.12 -4.01 2.44
C VAL A 51 0.35 -5.45 2.01
N ILE A 52 -0.09 -5.82 0.80
CA ILE A 52 0.10 -7.18 0.27
C ILE A 52 1.58 -7.56 0.20
N ASP A 53 2.44 -6.66 -0.30
CA ASP A 53 3.88 -6.88 -0.37
C ASP A 53 4.51 -7.06 1.01
N GLN A 54 4.22 -6.17 1.96
CA GLN A 54 4.79 -6.18 3.30
C GLN A 54 4.30 -7.37 4.12
N ALA A 55 3.03 -7.77 3.97
CA ALA A 55 2.46 -8.97 4.60
C ALA A 55 3.13 -10.25 4.06
N LYS A 56 3.32 -10.37 2.74
CA LYS A 56 4.05 -11.49 2.13
C LYS A 56 5.49 -11.59 2.64
N LYS A 57 6.14 -10.45 2.88
CA LYS A 57 7.49 -10.35 3.47
C LYS A 57 7.52 -10.53 4.99
N ARG A 58 6.36 -10.74 5.64
CA ARG A 58 6.20 -10.82 7.11
C ARG A 58 6.78 -9.60 7.83
N LYS A 59 6.63 -8.43 7.23
CA LYS A 59 7.09 -7.14 7.78
C LYS A 59 6.02 -6.40 8.56
N ILE A 60 4.77 -6.83 8.41
CA ILE A 60 3.62 -6.33 9.15
C ILE A 60 2.77 -7.52 9.60
N GLY A 61 2.07 -7.35 10.73
CA GLY A 61 1.08 -8.30 11.25
C GLY A 61 -0.34 -7.99 10.74
N GLY A 62 -1.26 -8.92 10.98
CA GLY A 62 -2.70 -8.70 10.81
C GLY A 62 -3.34 -8.09 12.05
#